data_AF-A0A534CWA8-F1
#
_entry.id   AF-A0A534CWA8-F1
#
_cell.length_a   1.000
_cell.length_b   1.000
_cell.length_c   1.000
_cell.angle_alpha   90.00
_cell.angle_beta   90.00
_cell.angle_gamma   90.00
#
_symmetry.space_group_name_H-M   'P 1'
#
loop_
_entity.id
_entity.type
_entity.pdbx_description
1 polymer ?
#
loop_
_entity_poly.entity_id
_entity_poly.type
_entity_poly.pdbx_seq_one_letter_code
_entity_poly.pdbx_strand_id
1 'polypeptide(L)'
;MINKSANPPDLETIARIEPTLLDEVPGELNAVVAELAAASSRLGSSLHATTAASLADLVRIMNTYYSNLIEGHNTRPRDIVRALAGNFARDETRRNLQREAAAHVRVQQEIDRKGAAGELGEPAASDFLRGLHREFYRDAPEAMLRVNSNHQSFLMRPGEWRSRPEEDNAVGRHVPPSSARVGDFMARFAERYTLGKMRQGTRILAIPAGHHRFNYIHPFPDGNGRVSRLMSHAMGYSAGIEAHGLWSISRGLARGLKSRTEYKAMMDRADAPREGHLDGRGNLSRRALIEFTQWFLEVALDQVKFMAGLFEIPTLARRLKSLIERSESLKPESAALLEAALMRGEIERGAAPGVTGLPERTARRVLNDTVEAGLLASATPKGPVSLRFPEAALETLFPRLFPQT
;
A
#
# COMPACT_ATOMS: atom_id res chain seq x y z
N MET A 1 -9.12 -35.75 -16.75
CA MET A 1 -8.63 -35.38 -15.41
C MET A 1 -7.16 -35.75 -15.33
N ILE A 2 -6.27 -34.82 -15.65
CA ILE A 2 -4.83 -35.05 -15.51
C ILE A 2 -4.48 -34.60 -14.10
N ASN A 3 -4.11 -35.56 -13.26
CA ASN A 3 -3.60 -35.34 -11.93
C ASN A 3 -2.32 -34.49 -12.08
N LYS A 4 -2.41 -33.18 -11.83
CA LYS A 4 -1.23 -32.31 -11.74
C LYS A 4 -0.53 -32.69 -10.45
N SER A 5 0.30 -33.73 -10.49
CA SER A 5 1.10 -34.12 -9.34
C SER A 5 2.01 -32.95 -8.98
N ALA A 6 1.82 -32.38 -7.79
CA ALA A 6 2.88 -31.64 -7.13
C ALA A 6 4.15 -32.51 -7.17
N ASN A 7 5.29 -31.92 -7.50
CA ASN A 7 6.55 -32.67 -7.41
C ASN A 7 6.66 -33.24 -5.99
N PRO A 8 7.12 -34.49 -5.81
CA PRO A 8 7.31 -35.02 -4.46
C PRO A 8 8.22 -34.06 -3.68
N PRO A 9 7.93 -33.75 -2.40
CA PRO A 9 8.62 -32.73 -1.61
C PRO A 9 10.16 -32.89 -1.59
N ASP A 10 10.63 -34.13 -1.71
CA ASP A 10 12.04 -34.50 -1.72
C ASP A 10 12.80 -34.07 -2.99
N LEU A 11 12.09 -33.74 -4.08
CA LEU A 11 12.67 -33.25 -5.34
C LEU A 11 12.58 -31.72 -5.49
N GLU A 12 11.86 -31.02 -4.61
CA GLU A 12 11.76 -29.58 -4.68
C GLU A 12 13.07 -28.93 -4.23
N THR A 13 13.53 -27.88 -4.90
CA THR A 13 14.74 -27.16 -4.48
C THR A 13 14.52 -25.67 -4.60
N ILE A 14 15.26 -24.89 -3.81
CA ILE A 14 15.22 -23.43 -3.83
C ILE A 14 15.49 -22.82 -5.22
N ALA A 15 16.06 -23.60 -6.16
CA ALA A 15 16.22 -23.19 -7.55
C ALA A 15 14.90 -22.89 -8.26
N ARG A 16 13.75 -23.37 -7.75
CA ARG A 16 12.41 -23.06 -8.30
C ARG A 16 12.05 -21.59 -8.28
N ILE A 17 12.62 -20.77 -7.40
CA ILE A 17 12.38 -19.32 -7.36
C ILE A 17 13.45 -18.51 -8.11
N GLU A 18 14.47 -19.18 -8.66
CA GLU A 18 15.53 -18.51 -9.41
C GLU A 18 15.10 -18.26 -10.86
N PRO A 19 15.47 -17.11 -11.45
CA PRO A 19 16.30 -16.05 -10.86
C PRO A 19 15.52 -15.20 -9.85
N THR A 20 16.15 -14.87 -8.72
CA THR A 20 15.54 -14.01 -7.68
C THR A 20 15.86 -12.53 -7.87
N LEU A 21 16.99 -12.19 -8.49
CA LEU A 21 17.36 -10.81 -8.82
C LEU A 21 17.81 -10.72 -10.28
N LEU A 22 17.86 -9.49 -10.78
CA LEU A 22 18.38 -9.18 -12.10
C LEU A 22 19.90 -8.97 -12.02
N ASP A 23 20.68 -9.89 -12.59
CA ASP A 23 22.13 -9.78 -12.67
C ASP A 23 22.57 -8.70 -13.68
N GLU A 24 21.80 -8.55 -14.76
CA GLU A 24 21.98 -7.56 -15.81
C GLU A 24 20.69 -6.73 -15.94
N VAL A 25 20.80 -5.41 -15.81
CA VAL A 25 19.66 -4.50 -15.83
C VAL A 25 19.62 -3.78 -17.18
N PRO A 26 18.56 -3.95 -17.99
CA PRO A 26 18.40 -3.21 -19.25
C PRO A 26 18.46 -1.69 -19.06
N GLY A 27 18.97 -0.96 -20.05
CA GLY A 27 19.09 0.50 -20.00
C GLY A 27 17.75 1.22 -19.78
N GLU A 28 16.69 0.76 -20.43
CA GLU A 28 15.33 1.30 -20.26
C GLU A 28 14.84 1.15 -18.81
N LEU A 29 15.12 0.01 -18.18
CA LEU A 29 14.74 -0.25 -16.80
C LEU A 29 15.49 0.68 -15.83
N ASN A 30 16.77 0.96 -16.08
CA ASN A 30 17.53 1.94 -15.31
C ASN A 30 16.96 3.37 -15.43
N ALA A 31 16.46 3.75 -16.62
CA ALA A 31 15.82 5.05 -16.81
C ALA A 31 14.54 5.17 -15.96
N VAL A 32 13.68 4.14 -15.93
CA VAL A 32 12.48 4.11 -15.10
C VAL A 32 12.83 4.20 -13.61
N VAL A 33 13.86 3.49 -13.14
CA VAL A 33 14.34 3.56 -11.75
C VAL A 33 14.77 4.98 -11.38
N ALA A 34 15.57 5.62 -12.24
CA ALA A 34 16.04 6.99 -12.00
C ALA A 34 14.87 7.99 -11.97
N GLU A 35 13.91 7.86 -12.90
CA GLU A 35 12.75 8.73 -12.94
C GLU A 35 11.84 8.53 -11.73
N LEU A 36 11.61 7.29 -11.30
CA LEU A 36 10.83 6.96 -10.10
C LEU A 36 11.45 7.55 -8.84
N ALA A 37 12.77 7.42 -8.66
CA ALA A 37 13.48 8.01 -7.53
C ALA A 37 13.34 9.54 -7.52
N ALA A 38 13.55 10.19 -8.69
CA ALA A 38 13.44 11.64 -8.81
C ALA A 38 12.01 12.15 -8.59
N ALA A 39 11.00 11.45 -9.12
CA ALA A 39 9.59 11.81 -8.93
C ALA A 39 9.14 11.63 -7.48
N SER A 40 9.57 10.56 -6.82
CA SER A 40 9.24 10.30 -5.41
C SER A 40 9.87 11.34 -4.49
N SER A 41 11.13 11.71 -4.74
CA SER A 41 11.81 12.77 -3.98
C SER A 41 11.09 14.12 -4.13
N ARG A 42 10.71 14.52 -5.36
CA ARG A 42 9.93 15.75 -5.58
C ARG A 42 8.59 15.72 -4.88
N LEU A 43 7.88 14.59 -4.90
CA LEU A 43 6.61 14.44 -4.20
C LEU A 43 6.80 14.63 -2.69
N GLY A 44 7.79 13.97 -2.10
CA GLY A 44 8.09 14.03 -0.67
C GLY A 44 8.45 15.44 -0.18
N SER A 45 9.11 16.25 -1.01
CA SER A 45 9.51 17.61 -0.64
C SER A 45 8.51 18.71 -1.04
N SER A 46 7.35 18.37 -1.60
CA SER A 46 6.44 19.37 -2.19
C SER A 46 5.48 20.03 -1.21
N LEU A 47 5.39 19.54 0.03
CA LEU A 47 4.39 19.93 1.01
C LEU A 47 5.00 20.16 2.39
N HIS A 48 4.35 20.97 3.22
CA HIS A 48 4.66 21.04 4.65
C HIS A 48 4.42 19.66 5.31
N ALA A 49 5.27 19.26 6.26
CA ALA A 49 5.22 17.94 6.90
C ALA A 49 3.85 17.61 7.50
N THR A 50 3.21 18.56 8.20
CA THR A 50 1.86 18.39 8.77
C THR A 50 0.78 18.16 7.70
N THR A 51 0.87 18.88 6.57
CA THR A 51 -0.02 18.67 5.42
C THR A 51 0.22 17.30 4.80
N ALA A 52 1.48 16.94 4.60
CA ALA A 52 1.87 15.64 4.05
C ALA A 52 1.37 14.49 4.92
N ALA A 53 1.48 14.59 6.25
CA ALA A 53 0.95 13.60 7.19
C ALA A 53 -0.57 13.42 7.05
N SER A 54 -1.31 14.53 6.94
CA SER A 54 -2.77 14.49 6.78
C SER A 54 -3.19 13.86 5.44
N LEU A 55 -2.42 14.08 4.37
CA LEU A 55 -2.64 13.42 3.08
C LEU A 55 -2.21 11.95 3.10
N ALA A 56 -1.13 11.60 3.82
CA ALA A 56 -0.70 10.23 3.99
C ALA A 56 -1.78 9.39 4.69
N ASP A 57 -2.51 9.95 5.67
CA ASP A 57 -3.67 9.29 6.28
C ASP A 57 -4.74 8.89 5.24
N LEU A 58 -5.04 9.80 4.31
CA LEU A 58 -5.95 9.53 3.20
C LEU A 58 -5.41 8.47 2.24
N VAL A 59 -4.11 8.54 1.92
CA VAL A 59 -3.44 7.56 1.04
C VAL A 59 -3.45 6.16 1.66
N ARG A 60 -3.34 6.02 2.98
CA ARG A 60 -3.48 4.71 3.67
C ARG A 60 -4.88 4.11 3.51
N ILE A 61 -5.93 4.94 3.59
CA ILE A 61 -7.32 4.50 3.34
C ILE A 61 -7.45 4.04 1.88
N MET A 62 -6.91 4.81 0.94
CA MET A 62 -6.91 4.44 -0.48
C MET A 62 -6.12 3.15 -0.75
N ASN A 63 -4.92 3.00 -0.16
CA ASN A 63 -4.11 1.79 -0.30
C ASN A 63 -4.86 0.56 0.21
N THR A 64 -5.50 0.69 1.38
CA THR A 64 -6.33 -0.37 1.98
C THR A 64 -7.48 -0.77 1.08
N TYR A 65 -8.22 0.22 0.54
CA TYR A 65 -9.30 -0.02 -0.40
C TYR A 65 -8.85 -0.86 -1.60
N TYR A 66 -7.78 -0.44 -2.30
CA TYR A 66 -7.33 -1.15 -3.49
C TYR A 66 -6.63 -2.48 -3.19
N SER A 67 -5.90 -2.57 -2.07
CA SER A 67 -5.29 -3.81 -1.60
C SER A 67 -6.37 -4.87 -1.36
N ASN A 68 -7.45 -4.52 -0.68
CA ASN A 68 -8.56 -5.45 -0.43
C ASN A 68 -9.37 -5.73 -1.72
N LEU A 69 -9.53 -4.74 -2.60
CA LEU A 69 -10.22 -4.92 -3.87
C LEU A 69 -9.55 -5.97 -4.77
N ILE A 70 -8.22 -6.06 -4.76
CA ILE A 70 -7.45 -7.07 -5.51
C ILE A 70 -7.82 -8.49 -5.05
N GLU A 71 -8.09 -8.66 -3.75
CA GLU A 71 -8.55 -9.93 -3.15
C GLU A 71 -10.07 -10.16 -3.34
N GLY A 72 -10.77 -9.26 -4.04
CA GLY A 72 -12.23 -9.33 -4.24
C GLY A 72 -13.05 -8.73 -3.09
N HIS A 73 -12.40 -8.15 -2.07
CA HIS A 73 -13.06 -7.55 -0.92
C HIS A 73 -13.40 -6.08 -1.18
N ASN A 74 -14.68 -5.79 -1.41
CA ASN A 74 -15.15 -4.43 -1.70
C ASN A 74 -15.62 -3.70 -0.43
N THR A 75 -14.66 -3.26 0.40
CA THR A 75 -14.95 -2.40 1.56
C THR A 75 -14.81 -0.94 1.17
N ARG A 76 -15.93 -0.22 0.99
CA ARG A 76 -15.92 1.18 0.53
C ARG A 76 -15.12 2.07 1.49
N PRO A 77 -14.50 3.17 1.03
CA PRO A 77 -13.72 4.07 1.89
C PRO A 77 -14.46 4.53 3.15
N ARG A 78 -15.76 4.81 3.01
CA ARG A 78 -16.66 5.13 4.13
C ARG A 78 -16.70 4.06 5.22
N ASP A 79 -16.71 2.80 4.82
CA ASP A 79 -16.80 1.67 5.73
C ASP A 79 -15.46 1.45 6.43
N ILE A 80 -14.34 1.79 5.78
CA ILE A 80 -12.99 1.80 6.37
C ILE A 80 -12.91 2.90 7.44
N VAL A 81 -13.29 4.14 7.12
CA VAL A 81 -13.27 5.26 8.09
C VAL A 81 -14.14 4.95 9.31
N ARG A 82 -15.34 4.38 9.10
CA ARG A 82 -16.20 3.92 10.19
C ARG A 82 -15.54 2.83 11.03
N ALA A 83 -14.88 1.86 10.40
CA ALA A 83 -14.17 0.80 11.11
C ALA A 83 -13.03 1.34 11.99
N LEU A 84 -12.27 2.33 11.49
CA LEU A 84 -11.23 3.01 12.26
C LEU A 84 -11.78 3.77 13.48
N ALA A 85 -13.01 4.26 13.39
CA ALA A 85 -13.73 4.88 14.51
C ALA A 85 -14.41 3.86 15.44
N GLY A 86 -14.20 2.56 15.26
CA GLY A 86 -14.84 1.49 16.04
C GLY A 86 -16.32 1.24 15.67
N ASN A 87 -16.82 1.86 14.61
CA ASN A 87 -18.21 1.77 14.18
C ASN A 87 -18.40 0.64 13.15
N PHE A 88 -18.56 -0.57 13.66
CA PHE A 88 -18.72 -1.77 12.83
C PHE A 88 -20.18 -2.06 12.43
N ALA A 89 -20.34 -2.74 11.29
CA ALA A 89 -21.61 -3.27 10.82
C ALA A 89 -22.14 -4.38 11.76
N ARG A 90 -23.48 -4.53 11.79
CA ARG A 90 -24.13 -5.63 12.52
C ARG A 90 -23.96 -6.97 11.80
N ASP A 91 -24.07 -6.94 10.47
CA ASP A 91 -23.80 -8.08 9.59
C ASP A 91 -22.36 -8.58 9.78
N GLU A 92 -22.21 -9.88 10.02
CA GLU A 92 -20.92 -10.49 10.33
C GLU A 92 -19.92 -10.41 9.18
N THR A 93 -20.35 -10.71 7.96
CA THR A 93 -19.49 -10.66 6.77
C THR A 93 -18.94 -9.26 6.56
N ARG A 94 -19.81 -8.24 6.59
CA ARG A 94 -19.38 -6.84 6.44
C ARG A 94 -18.50 -6.39 7.59
N ARG A 95 -18.80 -6.81 8.83
CA ARG A 95 -17.98 -6.52 10.01
C ARG A 95 -16.57 -7.10 9.88
N ASN A 96 -16.46 -8.33 9.37
CA ASN A 96 -15.16 -8.99 9.18
C ASN A 96 -14.33 -8.25 8.12
N LEU A 97 -14.94 -7.87 7.00
CA LEU A 97 -14.27 -7.03 5.98
C LEU A 97 -13.82 -5.67 6.54
N GLN A 98 -14.63 -5.04 7.41
CA GLN A 98 -14.24 -3.82 8.11
C GLN A 98 -13.06 -4.01 9.06
N ARG A 99 -13.01 -5.14 9.78
CA ARG A 99 -11.88 -5.49 10.66
C ARG A 99 -10.60 -5.68 9.86
N GLU A 100 -10.66 -6.38 8.73
CA GLU A 100 -9.51 -6.52 7.82
C GLU A 100 -9.01 -5.16 7.32
N ALA A 101 -9.93 -4.28 6.91
CA ALA A 101 -9.56 -2.96 6.43
C ALA A 101 -8.91 -2.11 7.55
N ALA A 102 -9.47 -2.11 8.76
CA ALA A 102 -8.88 -1.42 9.90
C ALA A 102 -7.50 -1.99 10.28
N ALA A 103 -7.34 -3.31 10.22
CA ALA A 103 -6.05 -3.96 10.44
C ALA A 103 -5.00 -3.54 9.40
N HIS A 104 -5.37 -3.50 8.12
CA HIS A 104 -4.47 -3.06 7.05
C HIS A 104 -3.96 -1.63 7.29
N VAL A 105 -4.86 -0.68 7.61
CA VAL A 105 -4.49 0.71 7.93
C VAL A 105 -3.54 0.77 9.13
N ARG A 106 -3.85 0.04 10.21
CA ARG A 106 -3.03 0.01 11.44
C ARG A 106 -1.63 -0.54 11.16
N VAL A 107 -1.53 -1.66 10.44
CA VAL A 107 -0.23 -2.27 10.09
C VAL A 107 0.59 -1.31 9.23
N GLN A 108 -0.02 -0.69 8.21
CA GLN A 108 0.68 0.28 7.37
C GLN A 108 1.13 1.51 8.16
N GLN A 109 0.29 2.04 9.06
CA GLN A 109 0.66 3.17 9.91
C GLN A 109 1.87 2.85 10.80
N GLU A 110 1.97 1.62 11.31
CA GLU A 110 3.13 1.19 12.10
C GLU A 110 4.40 1.04 11.25
N ILE A 111 4.29 0.58 9.99
CA ILE A 111 5.39 0.61 9.01
C ILE A 111 5.85 2.04 8.79
N ASP A 112 4.90 2.96 8.55
CA ASP A 112 5.21 4.37 8.27
C ASP A 112 5.90 5.03 9.47
N ARG A 113 5.40 4.78 10.69
CA ARG A 113 5.99 5.28 11.94
C ARG A 113 7.43 4.79 12.12
N LYS A 114 7.66 3.47 12.00
CA LYS A 114 9.00 2.88 12.12
C LYS A 114 9.93 3.35 11.03
N GLY A 115 9.44 3.46 9.79
CA GLY A 115 10.18 3.98 8.65
C GLY A 115 10.65 5.41 8.88
N ALA A 116 9.74 6.30 9.31
CA ALA A 116 10.06 7.70 9.60
C ALA A 116 11.05 7.86 10.78
N ALA A 117 11.01 6.93 11.75
CA ALA A 117 11.93 6.89 12.88
C ALA A 117 13.29 6.24 12.56
N GLY A 118 13.47 5.65 11.38
CA GLY A 118 14.66 4.85 11.05
C GLY A 118 14.76 3.53 11.81
N GLU A 119 13.64 3.05 12.37
CA GLU A 119 13.52 1.84 13.19
C GLU A 119 12.98 0.63 12.41
N LEU A 120 12.79 0.79 11.09
CA LEU A 120 12.24 -0.27 10.24
C LEU A 120 13.28 -1.39 10.05
N GLY A 121 12.92 -2.62 10.41
CA GLY A 121 13.74 -3.80 10.14
C GLY A 121 13.78 -4.15 8.65
N GLU A 122 14.60 -5.14 8.29
CA GLU A 122 14.71 -5.64 6.90
C GLU A 122 13.36 -6.20 6.40
N PRO A 123 12.71 -5.58 5.39
CA PRO A 123 11.33 -5.92 5.01
C PRO A 123 11.14 -7.36 4.50
N ALA A 124 12.18 -7.95 3.91
CA ALA A 124 12.16 -9.32 3.40
C ALA A 124 12.62 -10.36 4.44
N ALA A 125 13.01 -9.94 5.65
CA ALA A 125 13.41 -10.86 6.70
C ALA A 125 12.20 -11.69 7.17
N SER A 126 12.45 -12.95 7.53
CA SER A 126 11.39 -13.87 7.98
C SER A 126 10.62 -13.29 9.17
N ASP A 127 11.31 -12.78 10.20
CA ASP A 127 10.64 -12.22 11.38
C ASP A 127 9.80 -10.98 11.08
N PHE A 128 10.24 -10.15 10.14
CA PHE A 128 9.45 -8.99 9.69
C PHE A 128 8.14 -9.45 9.04
N LEU A 129 8.21 -10.42 8.12
CA LEU A 129 7.05 -10.96 7.41
C LEU A 129 6.10 -11.71 8.37
N ARG A 130 6.63 -12.49 9.33
CA ARG A 130 5.85 -13.10 10.41
C ARG A 130 5.14 -12.04 11.23
N GLY A 131 5.85 -10.96 11.55
CA GLY A 131 5.34 -9.82 12.29
C GLY A 131 4.18 -9.14 11.55
N LEU A 132 4.34 -8.85 10.26
CA LEU A 132 3.27 -8.27 9.43
C LEU A 132 2.02 -9.14 9.44
N HIS A 133 2.17 -10.43 9.16
CA HIS A 133 1.03 -11.36 9.14
C HIS A 133 0.36 -11.47 10.51
N ARG A 134 1.15 -11.60 11.59
CA ARG A 134 0.63 -11.63 12.96
C ARG A 134 -0.14 -10.36 13.31
N GLU A 135 0.41 -9.21 12.96
CA GLU A 135 -0.19 -7.91 13.28
C GLU A 135 -1.51 -7.69 12.54
N PHE A 136 -1.56 -8.11 11.28
CA PHE A 136 -2.75 -8.04 10.44
C PHE A 136 -3.91 -8.83 11.06
N TYR A 137 -3.64 -10.02 11.59
CA TYR A 137 -4.66 -10.89 12.17
C TYR A 137 -4.76 -10.81 13.70
N ARG A 138 -4.11 -9.84 14.35
CA ARG A 138 -4.06 -9.71 15.83
C ARG A 138 -5.44 -9.77 16.49
N ASP A 139 -6.41 -9.08 15.91
CA ASP A 139 -7.78 -8.94 16.45
C ASP A 139 -8.82 -9.68 15.61
N ALA A 140 -8.37 -10.65 14.79
CA ALA A 140 -9.23 -11.42 13.91
C ALA A 140 -9.99 -12.49 14.73
N PRO A 141 -11.33 -12.55 14.66
CA PRO A 141 -12.10 -13.64 15.23
C PRO A 141 -11.78 -14.97 14.53
N GLU A 142 -12.05 -16.10 15.18
CA GLU A 142 -11.78 -17.45 14.65
C GLU A 142 -12.36 -17.64 13.23
N ALA A 143 -13.55 -17.10 12.97
CA ALA A 143 -14.19 -17.16 11.65
C ALA A 143 -13.33 -16.58 10.52
N MET A 144 -12.51 -15.56 10.80
CA MET A 144 -11.57 -14.97 9.83
C MET A 144 -10.24 -15.74 9.73
N LEU A 145 -9.92 -16.58 10.71
CA LEU A 145 -8.71 -17.42 10.72
C LEU A 145 -8.97 -18.80 10.12
N ARG A 146 -10.22 -19.13 9.78
CA ARG A 146 -10.59 -20.41 9.20
C ARG A 146 -10.34 -20.39 7.70
N VAL A 147 -9.38 -21.19 7.25
CA VAL A 147 -9.03 -21.35 5.84
C VAL A 147 -9.74 -22.59 5.30
N ASN A 148 -10.39 -22.44 4.16
CA ASN A 148 -11.07 -23.54 3.46
C ASN A 148 -10.27 -23.88 2.20
N SER A 149 -9.65 -25.06 2.18
CA SER A 149 -9.02 -25.65 0.99
C SER A 149 -9.93 -26.73 0.39
N ASN A 150 -9.67 -27.17 -0.85
CA ASN A 150 -10.56 -28.04 -1.64
C ASN A 150 -10.95 -29.37 -0.96
N HIS A 151 -10.27 -29.76 0.13
CA HIS A 151 -10.52 -31.01 0.83
C HIS A 151 -10.58 -30.91 2.36
N GLN A 152 -10.20 -29.78 2.97
CA GLN A 152 -10.10 -29.62 4.41
C GLN A 152 -10.31 -28.16 4.84
N SER A 153 -10.88 -27.98 6.04
CA SER A 153 -10.99 -26.70 6.73
C SER A 153 -10.11 -26.74 7.97
N PHE A 154 -9.23 -25.76 8.13
CA PHE A 154 -8.33 -25.68 9.28
C PHE A 154 -8.22 -24.24 9.78
N LEU A 155 -7.74 -24.09 11.00
CA LEU A 155 -7.51 -22.80 11.61
C LEU A 155 -6.05 -22.39 11.39
N MET A 156 -5.82 -21.32 10.62
CA MET A 156 -4.47 -20.80 10.44
C MET A 156 -3.99 -20.08 11.71
N ARG A 157 -2.67 -20.09 11.92
CA ARG A 157 -2.02 -19.38 13.03
C ARG A 157 -1.36 -18.10 12.52
N PRO A 158 -1.78 -16.91 13.00
CA PRO A 158 -1.15 -15.65 12.62
C PRO A 158 0.37 -15.65 12.87
N GLY A 159 1.12 -15.18 11.88
CA GLY A 159 2.59 -15.18 11.87
C GLY A 159 3.28 -16.54 11.72
N GLU A 160 2.57 -17.62 11.41
CA GLU A 160 3.18 -18.94 11.13
C GLU A 160 3.15 -19.27 9.65
N TRP A 161 4.21 -19.95 9.17
CA TRP A 161 4.26 -20.44 7.80
C TRP A 161 3.35 -21.65 7.71
N ARG A 162 2.82 -21.93 6.52
CA ARG A 162 2.28 -23.26 6.27
C ARG A 162 3.39 -24.30 6.39
N SER A 163 3.07 -25.42 7.03
CA SER A 163 4.00 -26.48 7.41
C SER A 163 3.43 -27.87 7.15
N ARG A 164 2.13 -27.99 6.86
CA ARG A 164 1.46 -29.28 6.64
C ARG A 164 0.97 -29.43 5.20
N PRO A 165 0.91 -30.66 4.66
CA PRO A 165 0.35 -30.91 3.33
C PRO A 165 -1.11 -30.45 3.19
N GLU A 166 -1.88 -30.47 4.29
CA GLU A 166 -3.25 -29.95 4.41
C GLU A 166 -3.38 -28.48 3.97
N GLU A 167 -2.30 -27.72 4.17
CA GLU A 167 -2.22 -26.28 3.99
C GLU A 167 -1.65 -25.90 2.62
N ASP A 168 -1.26 -26.90 1.80
CA ASP A 168 -0.86 -26.66 0.42
C ASP A 168 -2.06 -26.16 -0.40
N ASN A 169 -1.84 -25.10 -1.16
CA ASN A 169 -2.86 -24.46 -1.98
C ASN A 169 -2.38 -24.26 -3.43
N ALA A 170 -3.28 -23.80 -4.29
CA ALA A 170 -2.96 -23.40 -5.65
C ALA A 170 -3.52 -21.99 -5.91
N VAL A 171 -2.75 -21.16 -6.59
CA VAL A 171 -3.13 -19.78 -6.92
C VAL A 171 -3.36 -19.72 -8.43
N GLY A 172 -4.62 -19.80 -8.85
CA GLY A 172 -4.96 -19.88 -10.27
C GLY A 172 -4.36 -21.13 -10.90
N ARG A 173 -3.34 -20.95 -11.76
CA ARG A 173 -2.61 -22.06 -12.41
C ARG A 173 -1.30 -22.43 -11.71
N HIS A 174 -0.82 -21.57 -10.82
CA HIS A 174 0.44 -21.72 -10.10
C HIS A 174 0.27 -22.66 -8.90
N VAL A 175 1.26 -23.52 -8.70
CA VAL A 175 1.39 -24.41 -7.55
C VAL A 175 2.64 -23.97 -6.78
N PRO A 176 2.49 -23.34 -5.61
CA PRO A 176 3.61 -22.96 -4.75
C PRO A 176 4.50 -24.14 -4.33
N PRO A 177 5.68 -23.91 -3.74
CA PRO A 177 6.44 -24.95 -3.06
C PRO A 177 5.60 -25.72 -2.04
N SER A 178 5.90 -26.98 -1.76
CA SER A 178 5.23 -27.74 -0.72
C SER A 178 5.46 -27.15 0.68
N SER A 179 4.50 -27.29 1.59
CA SER A 179 4.55 -26.73 2.94
C SER A 179 5.79 -27.18 3.71
N ALA A 180 6.24 -28.42 3.50
CA ALA A 180 7.44 -28.97 4.10
C ALA A 180 8.73 -28.20 3.71
N ARG A 181 8.71 -27.47 2.60
CA ARG A 181 9.87 -26.75 2.05
C ARG A 181 9.78 -25.23 2.18
N VAL A 182 8.64 -24.68 2.61
CA VAL A 182 8.46 -23.21 2.72
C VAL A 182 9.56 -22.53 3.54
N GLY A 183 10.01 -23.16 4.62
CA GLY A 183 11.12 -22.65 5.44
C GLY A 183 12.39 -22.41 4.63
N ASP A 184 12.83 -23.39 3.83
CA ASP A 184 14.03 -23.30 2.98
C ASP A 184 13.91 -22.16 1.96
N PHE A 185 12.73 -22.07 1.31
CA PHE A 185 12.46 -21.04 0.32
C PHE A 185 12.43 -19.64 0.93
N MET A 186 11.85 -19.49 2.11
CA MET A 186 11.82 -18.20 2.82
C MET A 186 13.18 -17.79 3.37
N ALA A 187 14.03 -18.75 3.76
CA ALA A 187 15.42 -18.47 4.12
C ALA A 187 16.20 -17.93 2.90
N ARG A 188 16.06 -18.58 1.73
CA ARG A 188 16.65 -18.11 0.47
C ARG A 188 16.09 -16.75 0.05
N PHE A 189 14.79 -16.53 0.18
CA PHE A 189 14.15 -15.25 -0.10
C PHE A 189 14.76 -14.13 0.74
N ALA A 190 14.81 -14.30 2.07
CA ALA A 190 15.36 -13.29 2.98
C ALA A 190 16.83 -12.98 2.68
N GLU A 191 17.63 -14.01 2.37
CA GLU A 191 19.04 -13.84 1.96
C GLU A 191 19.16 -12.95 0.72
N ARG A 192 18.37 -13.23 -0.33
CA ARG A 192 18.46 -12.53 -1.61
C ARG A 192 17.91 -11.11 -1.57
N TYR A 193 16.92 -10.83 -0.72
CA TYR A 193 16.28 -9.50 -0.62
C TYR A 193 16.69 -8.70 0.61
N THR A 194 17.87 -8.96 1.19
CA THR A 194 18.45 -8.10 2.24
C THR A 194 18.86 -6.74 1.65
N LEU A 195 18.08 -5.69 1.90
CA LEU A 195 18.23 -4.39 1.22
C LEU A 195 19.42 -3.59 1.75
N GLY A 196 19.78 -3.75 3.03
CA GLY A 196 20.95 -3.10 3.63
C GLY A 196 22.27 -3.40 2.92
N LYS A 197 22.36 -4.55 2.23
CA LYS A 197 23.54 -4.97 1.44
C LYS A 197 23.55 -4.43 0.01
N MET A 198 22.47 -3.76 -0.43
CA MET A 198 22.28 -3.32 -1.80
C MET A 198 22.53 -1.82 -1.97
N ARG A 199 23.02 -1.44 -3.15
CA ARG A 199 23.07 -0.05 -3.62
C ARG A 199 21.65 0.48 -3.84
N GLN A 200 21.44 1.79 -3.75
CA GLN A 200 20.11 2.41 -3.80
C GLN A 200 19.28 1.99 -5.03
N GLY A 201 19.82 2.10 -6.25
CA GLY A 201 19.11 1.69 -7.47
C GLY A 201 18.71 0.20 -7.47
N THR A 202 19.58 -0.66 -6.92
CA THR A 202 19.30 -2.10 -6.77
C THR A 202 18.17 -2.36 -5.77
N ARG A 203 18.02 -1.54 -4.72
CA ARG A 203 16.89 -1.66 -3.78
C ARG A 203 15.55 -1.44 -4.46
N ILE A 204 15.47 -0.46 -5.38
CA ILE A 204 14.24 -0.19 -6.15
C ILE A 204 13.91 -1.38 -7.05
N LEU A 205 14.91 -1.93 -7.75
CA LEU A 205 14.76 -3.13 -8.59
C LEU A 205 14.38 -4.38 -7.81
N ALA A 206 14.76 -4.46 -6.53
CA ALA A 206 14.40 -5.58 -5.66
C ALA A 206 12.92 -5.58 -5.27
N ILE A 207 12.21 -4.44 -5.31
CA ILE A 207 10.80 -4.34 -4.88
C ILE A 207 9.89 -5.23 -5.73
N PRO A 208 9.86 -5.12 -7.08
CA PRO A 208 9.00 -5.97 -7.89
C PRO A 208 9.41 -7.44 -7.80
N ALA A 209 10.71 -7.74 -7.90
CA ALA A 209 11.19 -9.12 -7.84
C ALA A 209 10.83 -9.78 -6.51
N GLY A 210 11.05 -9.10 -5.38
CA GLY A 210 10.67 -9.56 -4.05
C GLY A 210 9.15 -9.73 -3.90
N HIS A 211 8.37 -8.77 -4.41
CA HIS A 211 6.91 -8.86 -4.43
C HIS A 211 6.43 -10.13 -5.13
N HIS A 212 6.97 -10.42 -6.31
CA HIS A 212 6.60 -11.60 -7.08
C HIS A 212 7.07 -12.89 -6.39
N ARG A 213 8.37 -12.99 -6.04
CA ARG A 213 8.92 -14.22 -5.44
C ARG A 213 8.28 -14.57 -4.11
N PHE A 214 7.89 -13.58 -3.30
CA PHE A 214 7.12 -13.83 -2.08
C PHE A 214 5.76 -14.48 -2.40
N ASN A 215 5.02 -13.95 -3.37
CA ASN A 215 3.74 -14.53 -3.79
C ASN A 215 3.90 -15.90 -4.47
N TYR A 216 5.00 -16.12 -5.18
CA TYR A 216 5.34 -17.42 -5.77
C TYR A 216 5.54 -18.48 -4.68
N ILE A 217 6.26 -18.15 -3.61
CA ILE A 217 6.47 -19.05 -2.46
C ILE A 217 5.16 -19.27 -1.70
N HIS A 218 4.33 -18.23 -1.60
CA HIS A 218 3.03 -18.25 -0.93
C HIS A 218 3.12 -18.87 0.48
N PRO A 219 3.95 -18.28 1.38
CA PRO A 219 4.37 -18.96 2.61
C PRO A 219 3.30 -19.09 3.70
N PHE A 220 2.22 -18.30 3.63
CA PHE A 220 1.13 -18.34 4.61
C PHE A 220 -0.06 -19.15 4.10
N PRO A 221 -0.89 -19.71 5.00
CA PRO A 221 -2.18 -20.30 4.61
C PRO A 221 -3.15 -19.33 3.93
N ASP A 222 -3.19 -18.07 4.36
CA ASP A 222 -3.95 -16.96 3.76
C ASP A 222 -3.19 -15.64 3.96
N GLY A 223 -3.60 -14.57 3.26
CA GLY A 223 -3.09 -13.22 3.48
C GLY A 223 -1.82 -12.87 2.70
N ASN A 224 -1.28 -13.78 1.89
CA ASN A 224 -0.04 -13.59 1.14
C ASN A 224 -0.04 -12.32 0.28
N GLY A 225 -1.10 -12.06 -0.50
CA GLY A 225 -1.17 -10.87 -1.34
C GLY A 225 -1.14 -9.57 -0.53
N ARG A 226 -1.80 -9.54 0.64
CA ARG A 226 -1.82 -8.38 1.54
C ARG A 226 -0.44 -8.17 2.18
N VAL A 227 0.17 -9.24 2.66
CA VAL A 227 1.53 -9.18 3.22
C VAL A 227 2.54 -8.74 2.16
N SER A 228 2.44 -9.23 0.92
CA SER A 228 3.37 -8.85 -0.14
C SER A 228 3.28 -7.37 -0.50
N ARG A 229 2.08 -6.79 -0.51
CA ARG A 229 1.88 -5.35 -0.77
C ARG A 229 2.39 -4.49 0.39
N LEU A 230 2.16 -4.91 1.64
CA LEU A 230 2.72 -4.24 2.82
C LEU A 230 4.25 -4.35 2.88
N MET A 231 4.81 -5.51 2.50
CA MET A 231 6.25 -5.70 2.33
C MET A 231 6.80 -4.76 1.26
N SER A 232 6.18 -4.69 0.06
CA SER A 232 6.62 -3.77 -1.00
C SER A 232 6.60 -2.31 -0.55
N HIS A 233 5.60 -1.91 0.25
CA HIS A 233 5.54 -0.59 0.86
C HIS A 233 6.72 -0.34 1.82
N ALA A 234 7.02 -1.29 2.71
CA ALA A 234 8.18 -1.23 3.60
C ALA A 234 9.54 -1.24 2.85
N MET A 235 9.64 -1.98 1.75
CA MET A 235 10.82 -1.94 0.87
C MET A 235 10.96 -0.57 0.20
N GLY A 236 9.84 0.10 -0.12
CA GLY A 236 9.83 1.49 -0.63
C GLY A 236 10.47 2.48 0.33
N TYR A 237 10.20 2.37 1.63
CA TYR A 237 10.90 3.14 2.69
C TYR A 237 12.42 2.87 2.65
N SER A 238 12.81 1.60 2.65
CA SER A 238 14.23 1.21 2.66
C SER A 238 14.99 1.61 1.39
N ALA A 239 14.25 1.77 0.28
CA ALA A 239 14.75 2.25 -1.01
C ALA A 239 14.73 3.79 -1.16
N GLY A 240 14.08 4.51 -0.24
CA GLY A 240 13.96 5.98 -0.25
C GLY A 240 13.01 6.52 -1.32
N ILE A 241 11.96 5.76 -1.65
CA ILE A 241 10.94 6.15 -2.64
C ILE A 241 9.54 6.27 -2.04
N GLU A 242 9.38 6.24 -0.73
CA GLU A 242 8.06 6.22 -0.08
C GLU A 242 7.34 7.58 -0.10
N ALA A 243 8.10 8.67 -0.25
CA ALA A 243 7.61 10.05 -0.26
C ALA A 243 6.66 10.38 0.90
N HIS A 244 7.06 10.06 2.14
CA HIS A 244 6.27 10.25 3.35
C HIS A 244 4.88 9.60 3.33
N GLY A 245 4.70 8.51 2.57
CA GLY A 245 3.41 7.82 2.43
C GLY A 245 2.42 8.53 1.51
N LEU A 246 2.86 9.47 0.68
CA LEU A 246 2.01 10.23 -0.25
C LEU A 246 1.61 9.44 -1.51
N TRP A 247 2.07 8.21 -1.67
CA TRP A 247 1.59 7.31 -2.71
C TRP A 247 1.62 5.86 -2.23
N SER A 248 0.98 4.97 -2.99
CA SER A 248 1.08 3.53 -2.77
C SER A 248 0.85 2.77 -4.06
N ILE A 249 1.37 1.53 -4.13
CA ILE A 249 1.34 0.73 -5.34
C ILE A 249 -0.03 0.08 -5.61
N SER A 250 -0.83 -0.22 -4.57
CA SER A 250 -2.04 -1.06 -4.71
C SER A 250 -3.07 -0.49 -5.68
N ARG A 251 -3.22 0.84 -5.74
CA ARG A 251 -4.09 1.50 -6.74
C ARG A 251 -3.64 1.19 -8.16
N GLY A 252 -2.34 1.28 -8.42
CA GLY A 252 -1.75 0.96 -9.71
C GLY A 252 -1.95 -0.50 -10.07
N LEU A 253 -1.68 -1.43 -9.14
CA LEU A 253 -1.89 -2.88 -9.38
C LEU A 253 -3.36 -3.22 -9.66
N ALA A 254 -4.30 -2.58 -8.96
CA ALA A 254 -5.73 -2.83 -9.15
C ALA A 254 -6.27 -2.28 -10.49
N ARG A 255 -5.61 -1.26 -11.06
CA ARG A 255 -6.07 -0.58 -12.28
C ARG A 255 -5.32 -1.01 -13.54
N GLY A 256 -4.05 -1.38 -13.41
CA GLY A 256 -3.12 -1.51 -14.52
C GLY A 256 -2.80 -0.15 -15.17
N LEU A 257 -1.90 -0.19 -16.16
CA LEU A 257 -1.60 0.94 -17.05
C LEU A 257 -2.65 1.05 -18.17
N LYS A 258 -3.12 -0.09 -18.67
CA LYS A 258 -4.07 -0.24 -19.76
C LYS A 258 -5.35 -0.96 -19.32
N SER A 259 -5.25 -1.95 -18.43
CA SER A 259 -6.43 -2.72 -18.00
C SER A 259 -6.30 -3.34 -16.61
N ARG A 260 -7.45 -3.56 -15.95
CA ARG A 260 -7.55 -4.13 -14.60
C ARG A 260 -7.04 -5.58 -14.49
N THR A 261 -6.81 -6.26 -15.61
CA THR A 261 -6.31 -7.64 -15.64
C THR A 261 -4.78 -7.73 -15.75
N GLU A 262 -4.08 -6.62 -16.00
CA GLU A 262 -2.63 -6.63 -16.24
C GLU A 262 -1.85 -7.17 -15.05
N TYR A 263 -2.20 -6.81 -13.81
CA TYR A 263 -1.47 -7.31 -12.65
C TYR A 263 -1.47 -8.83 -12.57
N LYS A 264 -2.63 -9.48 -12.75
CA LYS A 264 -2.73 -10.94 -12.77
C LYS A 264 -1.96 -11.53 -13.95
N ALA A 265 -2.09 -10.94 -15.14
CA ALA A 265 -1.37 -11.38 -16.33
C ALA A 265 0.16 -11.27 -16.18
N MET A 266 0.66 -10.22 -15.53
CA MET A 266 2.08 -10.01 -15.28
C MET A 266 2.62 -10.94 -14.19
N MET A 267 1.83 -11.24 -13.15
CA MET A 267 2.17 -12.28 -12.17
C MET A 267 2.31 -13.65 -12.85
N ASP A 268 1.31 -14.04 -13.65
CA ASP A 268 1.34 -15.28 -14.45
C ASP A 268 2.53 -15.31 -15.42
N ARG A 269 2.86 -14.16 -16.03
CA ARG A 269 4.01 -14.04 -16.94
C ARG A 269 5.31 -14.33 -16.20
N ALA A 270 5.50 -13.75 -15.01
CA ALA A 270 6.71 -13.92 -14.21
C ALA A 270 6.84 -15.31 -13.55
N ASP A 271 5.77 -16.12 -13.59
CA ASP A 271 5.78 -17.56 -13.25
C ASP A 271 6.26 -18.45 -14.41
N ALA A 272 6.48 -17.88 -15.61
CA ALA A 272 6.87 -18.66 -16.78
C ALA A 272 8.19 -19.42 -16.54
N PRO A 273 8.28 -20.69 -17.00
CA PRO A 273 9.52 -21.44 -16.94
C PRO A 273 10.57 -20.79 -17.83
N ARG A 274 11.85 -21.11 -17.58
CA ARG A 274 12.97 -20.64 -18.40
C ARG A 274 12.75 -20.91 -19.90
N GLU A 275 12.93 -19.89 -20.72
CA GLU A 275 12.63 -19.87 -22.15
C GLU A 275 13.90 -20.02 -22.99
N GLY A 276 14.42 -21.25 -23.04
CA GLY A 276 15.61 -21.58 -23.81
C GLY A 276 16.93 -21.16 -23.15
N HIS A 277 18.03 -21.34 -23.88
CA HIS A 277 19.38 -21.26 -23.28
C HIS A 277 19.82 -19.83 -22.94
N LEU A 278 19.37 -18.81 -23.68
CA LEU A 278 19.74 -17.41 -23.49
C LEU A 278 18.96 -16.71 -22.36
N ASP A 279 17.94 -17.38 -21.80
CA ASP A 279 17.05 -16.83 -20.78
C ASP A 279 17.60 -16.97 -19.35
N GLY A 280 18.89 -16.66 -19.19
CA GLY A 280 19.56 -16.65 -17.89
C GLY A 280 19.73 -18.05 -17.27
N ARG A 281 19.80 -18.10 -15.94
CA ARG A 281 19.92 -19.33 -15.14
C ARG A 281 18.75 -19.42 -14.16
N GLY A 282 18.46 -20.63 -13.68
CA GLY A 282 17.32 -20.91 -12.81
C GLY A 282 16.17 -21.58 -13.54
N ASN A 283 15.08 -21.82 -12.81
CA ASN A 283 13.92 -22.54 -13.32
C ASN A 283 12.88 -21.61 -13.95
N LEU A 284 12.82 -20.35 -13.50
CA LEU A 284 11.93 -19.32 -14.02
C LEU A 284 12.62 -18.48 -15.08
N SER A 285 11.82 -17.84 -15.94
CA SER A 285 12.31 -16.99 -17.00
C SER A 285 12.92 -15.69 -16.47
N ARG A 286 14.16 -15.40 -16.87
CA ARG A 286 14.82 -14.12 -16.59
C ARG A 286 14.13 -12.99 -17.35
N ARG A 287 13.81 -13.23 -18.61
CA ARG A 287 13.10 -12.29 -19.50
C ARG A 287 11.74 -11.92 -18.91
N ALA A 288 10.98 -12.90 -18.43
CA ALA A 288 9.70 -12.64 -17.78
C ALA A 288 9.83 -11.79 -16.51
N LEU A 289 10.87 -12.03 -15.70
CA LEU A 289 11.13 -11.23 -14.51
C LEU A 289 11.48 -9.79 -14.87
N ILE A 290 12.25 -9.56 -15.94
CA ILE A 290 12.55 -8.22 -16.46
C ILE A 290 11.26 -7.52 -16.89
N GLU A 291 10.42 -8.19 -17.69
CA GLU A 291 9.14 -7.65 -18.16
C GLU A 291 8.22 -7.27 -16.98
N PHE A 292 8.12 -8.14 -15.96
CA PHE A 292 7.36 -7.86 -14.74
C PHE A 292 7.93 -6.69 -13.94
N THR A 293 9.25 -6.65 -13.78
CA THR A 293 9.93 -5.59 -13.02
C THR A 293 9.72 -4.24 -13.70
N GLN A 294 9.88 -4.18 -15.02
CA GLN A 294 9.63 -2.98 -15.79
C GLN A 294 8.18 -2.49 -15.64
N TRP A 295 7.21 -3.37 -15.91
CA TRP A 295 5.78 -3.03 -15.78
C TRP A 295 5.45 -2.52 -14.37
N PHE A 296 5.92 -3.20 -13.32
CA PHE A 296 5.64 -2.81 -11.94
C PHE A 296 6.21 -1.42 -11.62
N LEU A 297 7.44 -1.12 -12.07
CA LEU A 297 8.07 0.19 -11.84
C LEU A 297 7.42 1.29 -12.67
N GLU A 298 6.95 1.00 -13.89
CA GLU A 298 6.14 1.92 -14.69
C GLU A 298 4.80 2.22 -14.00
N VAL A 299 4.14 1.20 -13.43
CA VAL A 299 2.93 1.38 -12.61
C VAL A 299 3.23 2.24 -11.38
N ALA A 300 4.35 2.00 -10.68
CA ALA A 300 4.77 2.80 -9.55
C ALA A 300 4.98 4.28 -9.95
N LEU A 301 5.69 4.51 -11.04
CA LEU A 301 5.96 5.84 -11.57
C LEU A 301 4.67 6.57 -11.99
N ASP A 302 3.74 5.89 -12.65
CA ASP A 302 2.41 6.42 -12.96
C ASP A 302 1.67 6.84 -11.68
N GLN A 303 1.69 6.00 -10.63
CA GLN A 303 1.05 6.35 -9.36
C GLN A 303 1.72 7.56 -8.70
N VAL A 304 3.05 7.63 -8.64
CA VAL A 304 3.76 8.78 -8.07
C VAL A 304 3.42 10.07 -8.83
N LYS A 305 3.42 10.03 -10.17
CA LYS A 305 3.04 11.19 -11.00
C LYS A 305 1.58 11.60 -10.81
N PHE A 306 0.67 10.63 -10.73
CA PHE A 306 -0.74 10.88 -10.45
C PHE A 306 -0.92 11.58 -9.09
N MET A 307 -0.28 11.07 -8.03
CA MET A 307 -0.35 11.66 -6.70
C MET A 307 0.28 13.05 -6.65
N ALA A 308 1.41 13.26 -7.35
CA ALA A 308 2.04 14.58 -7.45
C ALA A 308 1.13 15.63 -8.10
N GLY A 309 0.49 15.31 -9.24
CA GLY A 309 -0.49 16.21 -9.86
C GLY A 309 -1.74 16.42 -9.00
N LEU A 310 -2.13 15.40 -8.22
CA LEU A 310 -3.26 15.51 -7.31
C LEU A 310 -2.92 16.39 -6.09
N PHE A 311 -1.70 16.38 -5.58
CA PHE A 311 -1.32 17.11 -4.37
C PHE A 311 -0.61 18.45 -4.61
N GLU A 312 -0.39 18.83 -5.86
CA GLU A 312 0.15 20.13 -6.25
C GLU A 312 -0.63 21.28 -5.59
N ILE A 313 0.09 22.15 -4.87
CA ILE A 313 -0.48 23.20 -4.02
C ILE A 313 -1.48 24.10 -4.78
N PRO A 314 -1.13 24.74 -5.91
CA PRO A 314 -2.08 25.53 -6.68
C PRO A 314 -3.37 24.79 -7.07
N THR A 315 -3.25 23.51 -7.41
CA THR A 315 -4.39 22.70 -7.88
C THR A 315 -5.25 22.26 -6.70
N LEU A 316 -4.65 21.85 -5.58
CA LEU A 316 -5.38 21.52 -4.36
C LEU A 316 -6.04 22.75 -3.71
N ALA A 317 -5.37 23.90 -3.68
CA ALA A 317 -5.92 25.16 -3.21
C ALA A 317 -7.18 25.57 -3.99
N ARG A 318 -7.16 25.45 -5.33
CA ARG A 318 -8.35 25.68 -6.16
C ARG A 318 -9.51 24.74 -5.81
N ARG A 319 -9.24 23.46 -5.59
CA ARG A 319 -10.29 22.49 -5.21
C ARG A 319 -10.85 22.76 -3.80
N LEU A 320 -10.01 23.16 -2.85
CA LEU A 320 -10.44 23.61 -1.53
C LEU A 320 -11.35 24.84 -1.63
N LYS A 321 -10.96 25.84 -2.43
CA LYS A 321 -11.78 27.02 -2.68
C LYS A 321 -13.13 26.67 -3.31
N SER A 322 -13.14 25.85 -4.36
CA SER A 322 -14.39 25.41 -5.01
C SER A 322 -15.29 24.58 -4.10
N LEU A 323 -14.72 23.81 -3.16
CA LEU A 323 -15.50 23.11 -2.14
C LEU A 323 -16.23 24.11 -1.22
N ILE A 324 -15.55 25.18 -0.79
CA ILE A 324 -16.15 26.23 0.04
C ILE A 324 -17.20 27.03 -0.73
N GLU A 325 -16.94 27.40 -1.99
CA GLU A 325 -17.89 28.14 -2.83
C GLU A 325 -19.20 27.38 -3.08
N ARG A 326 -19.17 26.04 -3.03
CA ARG A 326 -20.34 25.18 -3.18
C ARG A 326 -21.02 24.86 -1.85
N SER A 327 -20.44 25.26 -0.72
CA SER A 327 -21.01 25.01 0.59
C SER A 327 -22.10 26.03 0.91
N GLU A 328 -23.27 25.56 1.30
CA GLU A 328 -24.36 26.41 1.79
C GLU A 328 -24.15 26.88 3.24
N SER A 329 -23.28 26.19 3.98
CA SER A 329 -23.09 26.39 5.43
C SER A 329 -21.81 27.14 5.79
N LEU A 330 -20.77 27.05 4.96
CA LEU A 330 -19.46 27.64 5.24
C LEU A 330 -19.32 29.00 4.56
N LYS A 331 -18.71 29.95 5.28
CA LYS A 331 -18.42 31.27 4.71
C LYS A 331 -17.24 31.23 3.73
N PRO A 332 -17.21 32.11 2.71
CA PRO A 332 -16.10 32.17 1.75
C PRO A 332 -14.71 32.30 2.38
N GLU A 333 -14.59 33.00 3.51
CA GLU A 333 -13.32 33.20 4.22
C GLU A 333 -12.74 31.90 4.81
N SER A 334 -13.55 30.84 4.91
CA SER A 334 -13.06 29.49 5.26
C SER A 334 -12.00 29.02 4.25
N ALA A 335 -12.10 29.41 2.98
CA ALA A 335 -11.12 29.06 1.95
C ALA A 335 -9.72 29.61 2.29
N ALA A 336 -9.64 30.83 2.86
CA ALA A 336 -8.37 31.41 3.29
C ALA A 336 -7.73 30.63 4.45
N LEU A 337 -8.54 30.10 5.37
CA LEU A 337 -8.05 29.22 6.44
C LEU A 337 -7.52 27.91 5.87
N LEU A 338 -8.22 27.29 4.92
CA LEU A 338 -7.77 26.03 4.30
C LEU A 338 -6.49 26.22 3.48
N GLU A 339 -6.39 27.32 2.73
CA GLU A 339 -5.20 27.65 1.93
C GLU A 339 -3.99 27.98 2.83
N ALA A 340 -4.19 28.74 3.91
CA ALA A 340 -3.13 29.01 4.87
C ALA A 340 -2.67 27.72 5.57
N ALA A 341 -3.57 26.79 5.90
CA ALA A 341 -3.21 25.51 6.50
C ALA A 341 -2.51 24.59 5.49
N LEU A 342 -2.91 24.62 4.22
CA LEU A 342 -2.23 23.91 3.14
C LEU A 342 -0.75 24.31 3.04
N MET A 343 -0.48 25.62 3.03
CA MET A 343 0.87 26.16 2.83
C MET A 343 1.73 26.11 4.10
N ARG A 344 1.14 26.39 5.27
CA ARG A 344 1.87 26.49 6.54
C ARG A 344 1.87 25.19 7.34
N GLY A 345 1.11 24.18 6.90
CA GLY A 345 0.85 22.95 7.64
C GLY A 345 -0.21 23.08 8.72
N GLU A 346 -0.11 24.15 9.51
CA GLU A 346 -1.03 24.43 10.60
C GLU A 346 -1.24 25.93 10.80
N ILE A 347 -2.33 26.27 11.51
CA ILE A 347 -2.69 27.63 11.88
C ILE A 347 -3.02 27.67 13.36
N GLU A 348 -2.36 28.56 14.08
CA GLU A 348 -2.75 28.92 15.44
C GLU A 348 -4.15 29.52 15.46
N ARG A 349 -5.00 29.07 16.39
CA ARG A 349 -6.40 29.51 16.44
C ARG A 349 -6.53 31.05 16.55
N GLY A 350 -5.61 31.69 17.28
CA GLY A 350 -5.54 33.14 17.43
C GLY A 350 -5.12 33.90 16.15
N ALA A 351 -4.55 33.22 15.16
CA ALA A 351 -4.16 33.82 13.88
C ALA A 351 -5.34 33.92 12.88
N ALA A 352 -6.49 33.32 13.19
CA ALA A 352 -7.66 33.33 12.31
C ALA A 352 -8.11 34.73 11.85
N PRO A 353 -8.11 35.79 12.70
CA PRO A 353 -8.46 37.15 12.26
C PRO A 353 -7.51 37.67 11.19
N GLY A 354 -6.20 37.44 11.35
CA GLY A 354 -5.19 37.86 10.38
C GLY A 354 -5.24 37.08 9.07
N VAL A 355 -5.61 35.80 9.10
CA VAL A 355 -5.77 34.96 7.89
C VAL A 355 -7.05 35.31 7.13
N THR A 356 -8.15 35.54 7.84
CA THR A 356 -9.47 35.79 7.22
C THR A 356 -9.72 37.26 6.89
N GLY A 357 -8.99 38.19 7.52
CA GLY A 357 -9.26 39.63 7.45
C GLY A 357 -10.53 40.07 8.19
N LEU A 358 -11.12 39.19 9.01
CA LEU A 358 -12.37 39.44 9.73
C LEU A 358 -12.11 39.89 11.18
N PRO A 359 -13.05 40.64 11.81
CA PRO A 359 -13.00 40.92 13.24
C PRO A 359 -12.96 39.63 14.08
N GLU A 360 -12.29 39.68 15.23
CA GLU A 360 -11.95 38.51 16.05
C GLU A 360 -13.11 37.53 16.29
N ARG A 361 -14.26 38.05 16.75
CA ARG A 361 -15.46 37.24 17.01
C ARG A 361 -15.96 36.51 15.77
N THR A 362 -15.92 37.18 14.61
CA THR A 362 -16.38 36.61 13.35
C THR A 362 -15.38 35.60 12.81
N ALA A 363 -14.08 35.90 12.84
CA ALA A 363 -13.02 34.99 12.42
C ALA A 363 -13.03 33.69 13.25
N ARG A 364 -13.22 33.79 14.56
CA ARG A 364 -13.34 32.63 15.45
C ARG A 364 -14.55 31.75 15.10
N ARG A 365 -15.69 32.36 14.75
CA ARG A 365 -16.86 31.60 14.29
C ARG A 365 -16.57 30.87 12.98
N VAL A 366 -16.00 31.55 11.97
CA VAL A 366 -15.62 30.91 10.69
C VAL A 366 -14.67 29.74 10.92
N LEU A 367 -13.67 29.91 11.79
CA LEU A 367 -12.76 28.83 12.16
C LEU A 367 -13.51 27.65 12.79
N ASN A 368 -14.40 27.90 13.75
CA ASN A 368 -15.18 26.86 14.40
C ASN A 368 -16.08 26.13 13.40
N ASP A 369 -16.79 26.85 12.54
CA ASP A 369 -17.65 26.27 11.50
C ASP A 369 -16.82 25.36 10.56
N THR A 370 -15.61 25.78 10.21
CA THR A 370 -14.68 24.98 9.38
C THR A 370 -14.18 23.73 10.10
N VAL A 371 -13.97 23.81 11.42
CA VAL A 371 -13.60 22.66 12.26
C VAL A 371 -14.78 21.70 12.45
N GLU A 372 -15.99 22.21 12.65
CA GLU A 372 -17.22 21.42 12.76
C GLU A 372 -17.54 20.70 11.45
N ALA A 373 -17.25 21.31 10.31
CA ALA A 373 -17.30 20.67 8.99
C ALA A 373 -16.21 19.59 8.78
N GLY A 374 -15.27 19.45 9.71
CA GLY A 374 -14.21 18.45 9.68
C GLY A 374 -13.09 18.74 8.66
N LEU A 375 -13.03 19.93 8.08
CA LEU A 375 -12.00 20.34 7.12
C LEU A 375 -10.70 20.81 7.82
N LEU A 376 -10.81 21.19 9.10
CA LEU A 376 -9.69 21.50 9.98
C LEU A 376 -9.86 20.73 11.30
N ALA A 377 -8.77 20.24 11.87
CA ALA A 377 -8.78 19.67 13.22
C ALA A 377 -7.47 19.92 13.95
N SER A 378 -7.49 19.73 15.27
CA SER A 378 -6.30 19.82 16.12
C SER A 378 -6.06 18.50 16.84
N ALA A 379 -4.79 18.18 17.11
CA ALA A 379 -4.41 17.04 17.93
C ALA A 379 -4.76 17.24 19.41
N THR A 380 -4.92 18.49 19.86
CA THR A 380 -5.32 18.81 21.24
C THR A 380 -6.50 19.78 21.23
N PRO A 381 -7.33 19.84 22.30
CA PRO A 381 -8.51 20.71 22.32
C PRO A 381 -8.22 22.19 22.05
N LYS A 382 -7.02 22.67 22.42
CA LYS A 382 -6.61 24.08 22.29
C LYS A 382 -5.46 24.32 21.32
N GLY A 383 -4.93 23.29 20.68
CA GLY A 383 -3.77 23.40 19.79
C GLY A 383 -4.09 24.04 18.44
N PRO A 384 -3.04 24.24 17.61
CA PRO A 384 -3.18 24.69 16.23
C PRO A 384 -4.01 23.70 15.42
N VAL A 385 -4.62 24.19 14.35
CA VAL A 385 -5.43 23.39 13.44
C VAL A 385 -4.70 23.10 12.14
N SER A 386 -4.87 21.91 11.60
CA SER A 386 -4.32 21.47 10.32
C SER A 386 -5.42 20.84 9.46
N LEU A 387 -5.16 20.73 8.16
CA LEU A 387 -6.12 20.17 7.21
C LEU A 387 -6.55 18.76 7.58
N ARG A 388 -7.84 18.50 7.39
CA ARG A 388 -8.41 17.16 7.42
C ARG A 388 -9.26 16.98 6.17
N PHE A 389 -9.44 15.73 5.77
CA PHE A 389 -10.11 15.37 4.53
C PHE A 389 -11.30 14.47 4.85
N PRO A 390 -12.44 15.05 5.28
CA PRO A 390 -13.62 14.28 5.62
C PRO A 390 -14.19 13.61 4.36
N GLU A 391 -14.87 12.47 4.54
CA GLU A 391 -15.41 11.65 3.44
C GLU A 391 -16.19 12.48 2.41
N ALA A 392 -17.08 13.36 2.88
CA ALA A 392 -17.93 14.20 2.04
C ALA A 392 -17.15 15.13 1.09
N ALA A 393 -15.88 15.44 1.41
CA ALA A 393 -15.04 16.30 0.60
C ALA A 393 -14.15 15.52 -0.41
N LEU A 394 -14.01 14.19 -0.25
CA LEU A 394 -12.99 13.42 -0.98
C LEU A 394 -13.18 13.44 -2.49
N GLU A 395 -14.41 13.35 -2.98
CA GLU A 395 -14.68 13.35 -4.43
C GLU A 395 -14.28 14.67 -5.08
N THR A 396 -14.58 15.80 -4.42
CA THR A 396 -14.25 17.13 -4.90
C THR A 396 -12.75 17.41 -4.79
N LEU A 397 -12.13 17.03 -3.66
CA LEU A 397 -10.73 17.33 -3.39
C LEU A 397 -9.75 16.37 -4.08
N PHE A 398 -10.16 15.12 -4.34
CA PHE A 398 -9.29 14.06 -4.85
C PHE A 398 -9.96 13.25 -5.96
N PRO A 399 -10.31 13.89 -7.09
CA PRO A 399 -11.00 13.21 -8.18
C PRO A 399 -10.21 12.01 -8.70
N ARG A 400 -10.90 10.90 -8.96
CA ARG A 400 -10.34 9.62 -9.44
C ARG A 400 -9.41 8.90 -8.46
N LEU A 401 -9.28 9.38 -7.22
CA LEU A 401 -8.54 8.68 -6.18
C LEU A 401 -9.27 7.42 -5.73
N PHE A 402 -10.58 7.51 -5.57
CA PHE A 402 -11.49 6.39 -5.33
C PHE A 402 -12.36 6.11 -6.56
N PRO A 403 -12.95 4.91 -6.69
CA PRO A 403 -13.97 4.68 -7.71
C PRO A 403 -15.19 5.58 -7.47
N GLN A 404 -15.76 6.09 -8.56
CA GLN A 404 -17.03 6.84 -8.51
C GLN A 404 -18.12 5.91 -7.97
N THR A 405 -18.87 6.39 -6.98
CA THR A 405 -19.97 5.65 -6.34
C THR A 405 -21.22 5.58 -7.18
#